data_AF-A0A7J8S9V8-F1
#
_entry.id   AF-A0A7J8S9V8-F1
#
_cell.length_a   1.000
_cell.length_b   1.000
_cell.length_c   1.000
_cell.angle_alpha   90.00
_cell.angle_beta   90.00
_cell.angle_gamma   90.00
#
_symmetry.space_group_name_H-M   'P 1'
#
loop_
_entity.id
_entity.type
_entity.pdbx_description
1 polymer ?
#
loop_
_entity_poly.entity_id
_entity_poly.type
_entity_poly.pdbx_seq_one_letter_code
_entity_poly.pdbx_strand_id
1 'polypeptide(L)'
;CNGPCQNLNDCSSQLICTNSKCNDDPDVGTHIRRRSSAAPLRGNCQPSCPLRCEIKTFTTYKCSPPVISSTKAKLTISDFNQGGDGGDRSKCDEQSHDNFKRIVALSIGWYDGGSRCGKMIRIMVSNGKSATAKVVDECDSMHGCDEAHAYQRAFNNKIIDGSNAV
;
A
#
# COMPACT_ATOMS: atom_id res chain seq x y z
N CYS A 1 -8.16 -6.65 -11.12
CA CYS A 1 -9.09 -6.12 -12.15
C CYS A 1 -8.35 -5.26 -13.16
N ASN A 2 -8.75 -5.41 -14.43
CA ASN A 2 -8.17 -4.75 -15.60
C ASN A 2 -6.66 -4.97 -15.81
N GLY A 3 -6.00 -5.78 -14.98
CA GLY A 3 -4.66 -6.31 -15.23
C GLY A 3 -4.71 -7.40 -16.31
N PRO A 4 -3.60 -7.60 -17.02
CA PRO A 4 -3.47 -8.73 -17.93
C PRO A 4 -3.58 -10.02 -17.14
N CYS A 5 -4.21 -11.01 -17.74
CA CYS A 5 -4.29 -12.37 -17.20
C CYS A 5 -4.16 -13.35 -18.35
N GLN A 6 -3.59 -14.51 -18.06
CA GLN A 6 -3.47 -15.67 -18.93
C GLN A 6 -4.38 -16.81 -18.46
N ASN A 7 -4.61 -16.93 -17.15
CA ASN A 7 -5.44 -17.94 -16.53
C ASN A 7 -6.27 -17.37 -15.36
N LEU A 8 -7.18 -18.15 -14.79
CA LEU A 8 -8.07 -17.71 -13.70
C LEU A 8 -7.30 -17.30 -12.41
N ASN A 9 -6.12 -17.87 -12.17
CA ASN A 9 -5.34 -17.59 -10.96
C ASN A 9 -4.61 -16.24 -11.03
N ASP A 10 -4.50 -15.64 -12.22
CA ASP A 10 -3.84 -14.35 -12.40
C ASP A 10 -4.70 -13.17 -11.94
N CYS A 11 -5.97 -13.43 -11.63
CA CYS A 11 -6.94 -12.41 -11.24
C CYS A 11 -7.19 -12.43 -9.73
N SER A 12 -6.90 -11.32 -9.06
CA SER A 12 -7.20 -11.15 -7.64
C SER A 12 -8.71 -11.06 -7.39
N SER A 13 -9.15 -11.49 -6.22
CA SER A 13 -10.56 -11.48 -5.78
C SER A 13 -11.44 -12.42 -6.64
N GLN A 14 -12.77 -12.20 -6.69
CA GLN A 14 -13.71 -13.01 -7.49
C GLN A 14 -13.75 -12.61 -8.98
N LEU A 15 -12.60 -12.21 -9.52
CA LEU A 15 -12.51 -11.79 -10.91
C LEU A 15 -12.09 -12.98 -11.77
N ILE A 16 -12.74 -13.13 -12.92
CA ILE A 16 -12.39 -14.14 -13.90
C ILE A 16 -11.49 -13.54 -14.97
N CYS A 17 -10.56 -14.35 -15.48
CA CYS A 17 -9.78 -13.97 -16.64
C CYS A 17 -10.61 -14.17 -17.91
N THR A 18 -11.07 -13.08 -18.52
CA THR A 18 -11.76 -13.13 -19.82
C THR A 18 -11.18 -12.09 -20.76
N ASN A 19 -10.88 -12.49 -22.00
CA ASN A 19 -10.19 -11.68 -23.00
C ASN A 19 -8.85 -11.11 -22.50
N SER A 20 -8.08 -11.94 -21.81
CA SER A 20 -6.80 -11.59 -21.17
C SER A 20 -6.88 -10.42 -20.20
N LYS A 21 -8.06 -10.18 -19.61
CA LYS A 21 -8.29 -9.16 -18.60
C LYS A 21 -9.11 -9.72 -17.45
N CYS A 22 -8.77 -9.29 -16.24
CA CYS A 22 -9.53 -9.63 -15.05
C CYS A 22 -10.85 -8.85 -15.00
N ASN A 23 -11.95 -9.59 -15.13
CA ASN A 23 -13.31 -9.11 -15.34
C ASN A 23 -14.24 -9.63 -14.22
N ASP A 24 -15.35 -8.94 -13.98
CA ASP A 24 -16.38 -9.41 -13.04
C ASP A 24 -16.94 -10.75 -13.51
N ASP A 25 -17.13 -11.68 -12.57
CA ASP A 25 -17.82 -12.94 -12.84
C ASP A 25 -19.34 -12.70 -12.93
N PRO A 26 -19.97 -12.95 -14.11
CA PRO A 26 -21.40 -12.71 -14.30
C PRO A 26 -22.29 -13.61 -13.43
N ASP A 27 -21.81 -14.80 -13.02
CA ASP A 27 -22.59 -15.77 -12.26
C ASP A 27 -22.57 -15.49 -10.75
N VAL A 28 -21.52 -14.80 -10.28
CA VAL A 28 -21.36 -14.42 -8.86
C VAL A 28 -21.99 -13.05 -8.57
N GLY A 29 -22.38 -12.29 -9.59
CA GLY A 29 -23.08 -11.01 -9.45
C GLY A 29 -22.24 -9.90 -8.79
N THR A 30 -20.91 -10.04 -8.75
CA THR A 30 -20.04 -9.02 -8.16
C THR A 30 -19.76 -7.89 -9.14
N HIS A 31 -20.17 -6.67 -8.79
CA HIS A 31 -19.89 -5.47 -9.60
C HIS A 31 -18.59 -4.79 -9.19
N ILE A 32 -17.49 -5.55 -9.13
CA ILE A 32 -16.16 -5.03 -8.73
C ILE A 32 -15.65 -4.00 -9.75
N ARG A 33 -15.97 -4.16 -11.04
CA ARG A 33 -15.61 -3.19 -12.09
C ARG A 33 -16.47 -1.95 -12.13
N ARG A 34 -17.77 -2.04 -11.78
CA ARG A 34 -18.68 -0.89 -11.78
C ARG A 34 -18.27 0.22 -10.80
N ARG A 35 -17.48 -0.13 -9.77
CA ARG A 35 -16.88 0.82 -8.82
C ARG A 35 -15.53 1.39 -9.25
N SER A 36 -14.84 0.74 -10.19
CA SER A 36 -13.50 1.14 -10.65
C SER A 36 -13.51 1.81 -12.04
N SER A 37 -14.66 1.84 -12.72
CA SER A 37 -14.89 2.61 -13.95
C SER A 37 -15.19 4.10 -13.66
N ALA A 38 -14.24 4.81 -13.07
CA ALA A 38 -14.19 6.27 -13.19
C ALA A 38 -13.11 6.62 -14.22
N ALA A 39 -13.50 7.33 -15.28
CA ALA A 39 -12.58 7.89 -16.27
C ALA A 39 -11.47 8.72 -15.61
N PRO A 40 -10.26 8.81 -16.20
CA PRO A 40 -9.12 9.43 -15.56
C PRO A 40 -9.30 10.95 -15.51
N LEU A 41 -9.78 11.45 -14.37
CA LEU A 41 -9.59 12.85 -14.01
C LEU A 41 -8.09 13.04 -13.72
N ARG A 42 -7.40 13.64 -14.69
CA ARG A 42 -5.97 14.02 -14.59
C ARG A 42 -5.73 14.69 -13.24
N GLY A 43 -4.92 14.06 -12.39
CA GLY A 43 -4.42 14.65 -11.14
C GLY A 43 -4.82 13.94 -9.83
N ASN A 44 -5.87 13.11 -9.81
CA ASN A 44 -6.32 12.47 -8.58
C ASN A 44 -6.02 10.97 -8.58
N CYS A 45 -5.17 10.53 -7.64
CA CYS A 45 -4.91 9.11 -7.40
C CYS A 45 -6.23 8.36 -7.11
N GLN A 46 -6.55 7.39 -7.95
CA GLN A 46 -7.80 6.64 -7.87
C GLN A 46 -7.61 5.30 -7.15
N PRO A 47 -8.67 4.82 -6.47
CA PRO A 47 -8.80 3.43 -6.07
C PRO A 47 -8.40 2.45 -7.17
N SER A 48 -7.62 1.45 -6.78
CA SER A 48 -7.32 0.26 -7.57
C SER A 48 -8.33 -0.84 -7.24
N CYS A 49 -7.95 -2.09 -7.46
CA CYS A 49 -8.84 -3.23 -7.36
C CYS A 49 -9.18 -3.63 -5.94
N PRO A 50 -10.47 -3.70 -5.56
CA PRO A 50 -10.81 -4.02 -4.19
C PRO A 50 -10.27 -5.39 -3.78
N LEU A 51 -9.66 -5.42 -2.59
CA LEU A 51 -9.18 -6.61 -1.92
C LEU A 51 -10.33 -7.19 -1.08
N ARG A 52 -10.70 -8.44 -1.32
CA ARG A 52 -11.71 -9.13 -0.51
C ARG A 52 -11.03 -9.91 0.60
N CYS A 53 -11.39 -9.60 1.84
CA CYS A 53 -10.97 -10.32 3.03
C CYS A 53 -12.21 -10.94 3.66
N GLU A 54 -12.39 -12.24 3.46
CA GLU A 54 -13.58 -12.99 3.89
C GLU A 54 -14.90 -12.35 3.39
N ILE A 55 -15.60 -11.63 4.28
CA ILE A 55 -16.91 -10.99 4.07
C ILE A 55 -16.78 -9.48 3.81
N LYS A 56 -15.58 -8.90 3.99
CA LYS A 56 -15.32 -7.46 3.84
C LYS A 56 -14.50 -7.19 2.59
N THR A 57 -14.75 -6.03 2.00
CA THR A 57 -14.06 -5.56 0.80
C THR A 57 -13.36 -4.26 1.11
N PHE A 58 -12.05 -4.21 0.88
CA PHE A 58 -11.18 -3.06 1.14
C PHE A 58 -10.73 -2.42 -0.17
N THR A 59 -10.58 -1.10 -0.14
CA THR A 59 -10.04 -0.35 -1.28
C THR A 59 -8.53 -0.44 -1.30
N THR A 60 -7.95 -0.75 -2.45
CA THR A 60 -6.50 -0.76 -2.68
C THR A 60 -6.07 0.41 -3.55
N TYR A 61 -4.76 0.65 -3.64
CA TYR A 61 -4.19 1.74 -4.42
C TYR A 61 -2.79 1.39 -4.94
N LYS A 62 -2.55 1.65 -6.23
CA LYS A 62 -1.20 1.65 -6.85
C LYS A 62 -0.51 3.02 -6.82
N CYS A 63 -1.21 4.04 -6.34
CA CYS A 63 -0.74 5.43 -6.32
C CYS A 63 -0.99 6.04 -4.96
N SER A 64 -0.36 7.19 -4.71
CA SER A 64 -0.58 8.04 -3.54
C SER A 64 -0.86 9.47 -4.01
N PRO A 65 -1.38 10.36 -3.14
CA PRO A 65 -1.56 11.76 -3.49
C PRO A 65 -0.26 12.43 -3.92
N PRO A 66 -0.32 13.49 -4.75
CA PRO A 66 0.85 14.24 -5.15
C PRO A 66 1.69 14.70 -3.95
N VAL A 67 3.01 14.56 -4.09
CA VAL A 67 3.94 15.03 -3.07
C VAL A 67 4.22 16.50 -3.33
N ILE A 68 3.87 17.33 -2.34
CA ILE A 68 4.10 18.77 -2.30
C ILE A 68 4.99 19.13 -1.10
N SER A 69 5.34 20.41 -0.95
CA SER A 69 6.19 20.90 0.15
C SER A 69 5.69 20.50 1.54
N SER A 70 4.36 20.41 1.73
CA SER A 70 3.72 19.92 2.95
C SER A 70 2.64 18.89 2.60
N THR A 71 3.06 17.64 2.44
CA THR A 71 2.18 16.53 2.06
C THR A 71 1.45 15.99 3.29
N LYS A 72 0.11 15.95 3.25
CA LYS A 72 -0.70 15.39 4.34
C LYS A 72 -0.66 13.86 4.31
N ALA A 73 -0.32 13.27 5.44
CA ALA A 73 -0.27 11.82 5.65
C ALA A 73 -0.87 11.44 7.00
N LYS A 74 -1.21 10.16 7.15
CA LYS A 74 -1.48 9.54 8.44
C LYS A 74 -0.23 8.77 8.86
N LEU A 75 0.28 9.10 10.04
CA LEU A 75 1.33 8.33 10.69
C LEU A 75 0.73 7.11 11.38
N THR A 76 1.31 5.95 11.13
CA THR A 76 1.08 4.71 11.88
C THR A 76 2.39 4.24 12.50
N ILE A 77 2.32 3.27 13.40
CA ILE A 77 3.49 2.68 14.06
C ILE A 77 3.59 1.22 13.65
N SER A 78 4.81 0.79 13.29
CA SER A 78 5.11 -0.59 12.93
C SER A 78 6.43 -1.05 13.54
N ASP A 79 6.59 -2.37 13.62
CA ASP A 79 7.77 -3.04 14.15
C ASP A 79 8.68 -3.49 13.01
N PHE A 80 9.84 -2.84 12.89
CA PHE A 80 10.85 -3.13 11.89
C PHE A 80 11.91 -4.14 12.37
N ASN A 81 11.84 -4.60 13.62
CA ASN A 81 12.78 -5.58 14.14
C ASN A 81 12.65 -6.92 13.42
N GLN A 82 13.70 -7.73 13.53
CA GLN A 82 13.65 -9.10 13.05
C GLN A 82 12.55 -9.88 13.78
N GLY A 83 11.62 -10.46 13.02
CA GLY A 83 10.49 -11.22 13.56
C GLY A 83 9.35 -10.36 14.13
N GLY A 84 9.35 -9.04 13.86
CA GLY A 84 8.24 -8.14 14.17
C GLY A 84 7.09 -8.22 13.14
N ASP A 85 6.04 -7.45 13.39
CA ASP A 85 4.82 -7.42 12.56
C ASP A 85 5.02 -6.76 11.18
N GLY A 86 6.14 -6.05 10.95
CA GLY A 86 6.46 -5.36 9.70
C GLY A 86 6.88 -6.27 8.54
N GLY A 87 6.89 -7.58 8.74
CA GLY A 87 7.40 -8.57 7.78
C GLY A 87 8.91 -8.83 7.93
N ASP A 88 9.45 -9.70 7.08
CA ASP A 88 10.80 -10.24 7.27
C ASP A 88 11.92 -9.18 7.16
N ARG A 89 11.92 -8.38 6.07
CA ARG A 89 13.03 -7.47 5.70
C ARG A 89 12.52 -6.28 4.91
N SER A 90 13.06 -5.10 5.19
CA SER A 90 12.66 -3.87 4.50
C SER A 90 13.13 -3.82 3.05
N LYS A 91 12.26 -3.39 2.13
CA LYS A 91 12.50 -3.46 0.67
C LYS A 91 13.67 -2.64 0.16
N CYS A 92 14.10 -1.58 0.86
CA CYS A 92 15.21 -0.75 0.38
C CYS A 92 16.59 -1.39 0.51
N ASP A 93 16.80 -2.21 1.53
CA ASP A 93 18.14 -2.71 1.91
C ASP A 93 18.15 -4.17 2.38
N GLU A 94 17.02 -4.87 2.24
CA GLU A 94 16.82 -6.27 2.60
C GLU A 94 17.26 -6.59 4.04
N GLN A 95 17.06 -5.63 4.95
CA GLN A 95 17.44 -5.75 6.34
C GLN A 95 16.26 -5.47 7.27
N SER A 96 16.29 -6.10 8.44
CA SER A 96 15.48 -5.68 9.57
C SER A 96 16.18 -4.51 10.28
N HIS A 97 15.42 -3.64 10.92
CA HIS A 97 15.94 -2.44 11.57
C HIS A 97 15.46 -2.32 13.01
N ASP A 98 16.35 -1.84 13.86
CA ASP A 98 16.00 -1.51 15.24
C ASP A 98 14.98 -0.35 15.29
N ASN A 99 13.86 -0.55 15.98
CA ASN A 99 12.82 0.47 16.19
C ASN A 99 13.27 1.73 16.96
N PHE A 100 14.46 1.72 17.57
CA PHE A 100 15.10 2.91 18.13
C PHE A 100 15.73 3.81 17.06
N LYS A 101 15.87 3.35 15.82
CA LYS A 101 16.26 4.19 14.68
C LYS A 101 15.04 4.90 14.13
N ARG A 102 15.17 6.20 13.79
CA ARG A 102 14.09 6.94 13.12
C ARG A 102 13.99 6.53 11.65
N ILE A 103 13.12 5.57 11.38
CA ILE A 103 12.90 4.98 10.05
C ILE A 103 11.42 4.91 9.73
N VAL A 104 11.10 4.86 8.45
CA VAL A 104 9.73 4.78 7.96
C VAL A 104 9.58 3.92 6.71
N ALA A 105 8.38 3.35 6.58
CA ALA A 105 7.85 2.84 5.33
C ALA A 105 6.85 3.84 4.72
N LEU A 106 6.74 3.84 3.39
CA LEU A 106 5.84 4.73 2.65
C LEU A 106 4.81 3.93 1.85
N SER A 107 3.56 4.41 1.77
CA SER A 107 2.58 3.86 0.81
C SER A 107 3.18 3.73 -0.60
N ILE A 108 2.81 2.68 -1.33
CA ILE A 108 3.33 2.33 -2.68
C ILE A 108 3.59 3.54 -3.59
N GLY A 109 2.63 4.46 -3.73
CA GLY A 109 2.79 5.60 -4.63
C GLY A 109 3.76 6.68 -4.14
N TRP A 110 4.05 6.75 -2.84
CA TRP A 110 5.11 7.59 -2.29
C TRP A 110 6.45 6.88 -2.21
N TYR A 111 6.45 5.55 -2.06
CA TYR A 111 7.64 4.71 -2.15
C TYR A 111 8.23 4.74 -3.57
N ASP A 112 7.36 4.74 -4.58
CA ASP A 112 7.69 5.00 -5.99
C ASP A 112 8.82 4.08 -6.49
N GLY A 113 8.62 2.77 -6.31
CA GLY A 113 9.60 1.75 -6.72
C GLY A 113 10.96 1.90 -6.05
N GLY A 114 11.01 2.49 -4.85
CA GLY A 114 12.24 2.70 -4.10
C GLY A 114 12.98 3.99 -4.46
N SER A 115 12.39 4.90 -5.25
CA SER A 115 13.03 6.18 -5.61
C SER A 115 13.38 7.05 -4.39
N ARG A 116 12.81 6.74 -3.21
CA ARG A 116 13.08 7.39 -1.93
C ARG A 116 13.91 6.57 -0.95
N CYS A 117 14.33 5.37 -1.30
CA CYS A 117 15.14 4.53 -0.43
C CYS A 117 16.38 5.28 0.08
N GLY A 118 16.60 5.19 1.40
CA GLY A 118 17.72 5.85 2.09
C GLY A 118 17.59 7.38 2.22
N LYS A 119 16.58 8.01 1.61
CA LYS A 119 16.37 9.46 1.73
C LYS A 119 15.70 9.80 3.06
N MET A 120 16.04 10.97 3.57
CA MET A 120 15.45 11.52 4.78
C MET A 120 14.17 12.30 4.44
N ILE A 121 13.11 12.08 5.20
CA ILE A 121 11.89 12.89 5.16
C ILE A 121 11.69 13.61 6.49
N ARG A 122 11.10 14.80 6.45
CA ARG A 122 10.68 15.52 7.64
C ARG A 122 9.19 15.30 7.87
N ILE A 123 8.86 14.71 9.01
CA ILE A 123 7.49 14.45 9.46
C ILE A 123 7.14 15.53 10.47
N MET A 124 6.01 16.19 10.28
CA MET A 124 5.53 17.25 11.16
C MET A 124 4.11 16.92 11.60
N VAL A 125 3.89 16.95 12.91
CA VAL A 125 2.57 16.72 13.52
C VAL A 125 1.90 18.05 13.86
N SER A 126 0.60 18.03 14.13
CA SER A 126 -0.24 19.23 14.32
C SER A 126 0.20 20.13 15.47
N ASN A 127 0.91 19.61 16.48
CA ASN A 127 1.45 20.39 17.59
C ASN A 127 2.79 21.10 17.29
N GLY A 128 3.23 21.10 16.02
CA GLY A 128 4.45 21.77 15.57
C GLY A 128 5.73 20.98 15.80
N LYS A 129 5.69 19.82 16.49
CA LYS A 129 6.85 18.93 16.59
C LYS A 129 7.16 18.32 15.23
N SER A 130 8.44 18.13 14.96
CA SER A 130 8.89 17.43 13.75
C SER A 130 10.05 16.49 14.02
N ALA A 131 10.05 15.36 13.33
CA ALA A 131 11.15 14.40 13.32
C ALA A 131 11.65 14.20 11.89
N THR A 132 12.92 13.86 11.74
CA THR A 132 13.49 13.40 10.47
C THR A 132 13.68 11.90 10.55
N ALA A 133 13.22 11.18 9.53
CA ALA A 133 13.31 9.73 9.46
C ALA A 133 13.78 9.26 8.08
N LYS A 134 14.50 8.14 8.04
CA LYS A 134 15.01 7.51 6.82
C LYS A 134 13.95 6.58 6.23
N VAL A 135 13.70 6.69 4.93
CA VAL A 135 12.83 5.73 4.23
C VAL A 135 13.58 4.41 4.03
N VAL A 136 13.01 3.33 4.54
CA VAL A 136 13.59 1.97 4.45
C VAL A 136 12.66 0.98 3.76
N ASP A 137 11.36 1.27 3.65
CA ASP A 137 10.41 0.26 3.21
C ASP A 137 9.18 0.82 2.49
N GLU A 138 8.37 -0.10 1.96
CA GLU A 138 7.08 0.14 1.33
C GLU A 138 5.94 -0.38 2.22
N CYS A 139 4.93 0.45 2.48
CA CYS A 139 3.64 -0.02 2.99
C CYS A 139 2.77 -0.49 1.82
N ASP A 140 2.49 -1.79 1.77
CA ASP A 140 1.69 -2.38 0.71
C ASP A 140 0.22 -1.93 0.80
N SER A 141 -0.20 -1.10 -0.16
CA SER A 141 -1.59 -0.65 -0.31
C SER A 141 -2.38 -1.44 -1.36
N MET A 142 -1.84 -2.56 -1.84
CA MET A 142 -2.42 -3.44 -2.86
C MET A 142 -2.74 -4.83 -2.35
N HIS A 143 -1.90 -5.37 -1.49
CA HIS A 143 -1.97 -6.74 -0.99
C HIS A 143 -2.19 -6.76 0.53
N GLY A 144 -2.62 -7.91 1.03
CA GLY A 144 -3.07 -8.09 2.41
C GLY A 144 -4.11 -9.21 2.48
N CYS A 145 -4.51 -9.56 3.70
CA CYS A 145 -5.51 -10.58 3.99
C CYS A 145 -5.12 -11.97 3.48
N ASP A 146 -3.83 -12.22 3.40
CA ASP A 146 -3.22 -13.51 3.08
C ASP A 146 -2.16 -13.84 4.15
N GLU A 147 -1.63 -15.06 4.09
CA GLU A 147 -0.63 -15.55 5.03
C GLU A 147 0.66 -14.70 5.02
N ALA A 148 1.08 -14.22 3.85
CA ALA A 148 2.29 -13.40 3.69
C ALA A 148 2.18 -12.05 4.40
N HIS A 149 0.96 -11.54 4.60
CA HIS A 149 0.67 -10.32 5.33
C HIS A 149 0.10 -10.59 6.73
N ALA A 150 0.26 -11.81 7.28
CA ALA A 150 -0.30 -12.22 8.58
C ALA A 150 -1.81 -11.92 8.71
N TYR A 151 -2.54 -12.04 7.59
CA TYR A 151 -3.96 -11.71 7.45
C TYR A 151 -4.33 -10.26 7.75
N GLN A 152 -3.34 -9.35 7.83
CA GLN A 152 -3.56 -7.92 7.98
C GLN A 152 -4.11 -7.32 6.68
N ARG A 153 -4.99 -6.32 6.80
CA ARG A 153 -5.53 -5.61 5.64
C ARG A 153 -4.45 -4.79 4.92
N ALA A 154 -4.66 -4.55 3.63
CA ALA A 154 -3.86 -3.59 2.87
C ALA A 154 -3.88 -2.19 3.51
N PHE A 155 -2.74 -1.50 3.44
CA PHE A 155 -2.63 -0.11 3.89
C PHE A 155 -3.41 0.84 2.98
N ASN A 156 -3.70 2.04 3.51
CA ASN A 156 -4.24 3.13 2.70
C ASN A 156 -3.11 3.80 1.89
N ASN A 157 -3.44 4.68 0.94
CA ASN A 157 -2.45 5.33 0.08
C ASN A 157 -1.86 6.64 0.62
N LYS A 158 -2.13 6.97 1.88
CA LYS A 158 -1.64 8.18 2.55
C LYS A 158 -0.95 7.84 3.86
N ILE A 159 -0.21 6.74 3.90
CA ILE A 159 0.42 6.22 5.11
C ILE A 159 1.91 6.50 5.08
N ILE A 160 2.40 7.00 6.22
CA ILE A 160 3.80 6.89 6.63
C ILE A 160 3.76 5.97 7.84
N ASP A 161 4.49 4.88 7.79
CA ASP A 161 4.51 3.91 8.88
C ASP A 161 5.87 3.97 9.56
N GLY A 162 5.89 4.43 10.79
CA GLY A 162 7.12 4.77 11.50
C GLY A 162 7.48 3.77 12.58
N SER A 163 8.78 3.66 12.84
CA SER A 163 9.29 3.00 14.04
C SER A 163 8.89 3.76 15.31
N ASN A 164 8.98 3.12 16.48
CA ASN A 164 8.74 3.75 17.78
C ASN A 164 9.55 5.04 18.05
N ALA A 165 10.71 5.21 17.43
CA ALA A 165 11.55 6.41 17.59
C ALA A 165 11.05 7.67 16.84
N VAL A 166 10.10 7.53 15.91
CA VAL A 166 9.56 8.60 15.05
C VAL A 166 8.41 9.32 15.74
#